data_AF-A0A1B6B6S4-F1
#
_entry.id   AF-A0A1B6B6S4-F1
#
_cell.length_a   1.000
_cell.length_b   1.000
_cell.length_c   1.000
_cell.angle_alpha   90.00
_cell.angle_beta   90.00
_cell.angle_gamma   90.00
#
_symmetry.space_group_name_H-M   'P 1'
#
loop_
_entity.id
_entity.type
_entity.pdbx_description
1 polymer ?
#
loop_
_entity_poly.entity_id
_entity_poly.type
_entity_poly.pdbx_seq_one_letter_code
_entity_poly.pdbx_strand_id
1 'polypeptide(L)' 'MRIRVKDGKGNKERYTLLSKSALDLLRIYYRQYHPKDYLFQNFSKGKPLTTRNIQIVFRTKCDLLGFPKEATIHSLRHNF' A
#
# COMPACT_ATOMS: atom_id res chain seq x y z
N MET A 1 -0.80 -9.82 -14.17
CA MET A 1 -1.50 -8.51 -14.27
C MET A 1 -0.53 -7.41 -13.87
N ARG A 2 -0.82 -6.15 -14.18
CA ARG A 2 0.09 -5.02 -13.91
C ARG A 2 -0.64 -3.88 -13.22
N ILE A 3 0.08 -3.10 -12.41
CA ILE A 3 -0.40 -1.85 -11.82
C ILE A 3 0.43 -0.68 -12.34
N ARG A 4 -0.24 0.42 -12.71
CA ARG A 4 0.41 1.66 -13.17
C ARG A 4 0.76 2.50 -11.94
N VAL A 5 2.02 2.86 -11.80
CA VAL A 5 2.48 3.85 -10.83
C VAL A 5 2.70 5.16 -11.57
N LYS A 6 1.80 6.12 -11.34
CA LYS A 6 1.89 7.48 -11.86
C LYS A 6 2.87 8.31 -11.00
N ASP A 7 3.38 9.40 -11.57
CA ASP A 7 4.19 10.41 -10.87
C ASP A 7 5.40 9.85 -10.10
N GLY A 8 6.12 8.90 -10.71
CA GLY A 8 7.38 8.41 -10.16
C GLY A 8 8.49 9.48 -10.16
N LYS A 9 9.64 9.15 -9.55
CA LYS A 9 10.81 10.06 -9.49
C LYS A 9 11.15 10.58 -10.89
N GLY A 10 11.23 11.91 -11.04
CA GLY A 10 11.48 12.57 -12.32
C GLY A 10 10.30 12.53 -13.28
N ASN A 11 9.07 12.45 -12.77
CA ASN A 11 7.82 12.37 -13.52
C ASN A 11 7.73 11.14 -14.46
N LYS A 12 8.41 10.05 -14.07
CA LYS A 12 8.45 8.81 -14.84
C LYS A 12 7.35 7.87 -14.37
N GLU A 13 6.48 7.51 -15.30
CA GLU A 13 5.50 6.46 -15.07
C GLU A 13 6.12 5.08 -15.29
N ARG A 14 5.61 4.09 -14.56
CA ARG A 14 6.02 2.69 -14.76
C ARG A 14 4.87 1.74 -14.49
N TYR A 15 4.93 0.58 -15.12
CA TYR A 15 4.12 -0.57 -14.73
C TYR A 15 4.95 -1.48 -13.84
N THR A 16 4.35 -2.00 -12.77
CA THR A 16 4.93 -3.08 -11.98
C THR A 16 3.99 -4.28 -11.93
N LEU A 17 4.52 -5.41 -11.50
CA LEU A 17 3.78 -6.65 -11.36
C LEU A 17 2.67 -6.49 -10.32
N LEU A 18 1.50 -7.05 -10.64
CA LEU A 18 0.40 -7.23 -9.71
C LEU A 18 0.06 -8.72 -9.69
N SER A 19 0.34 -9.36 -8.55
CA SER A 19 0.02 -10.77 -8.34
C SER A 19 -1.49 -10.98 -8.29
N LYS A 20 -1.92 -12.20 -8.59
CA LYS A 20 -3.34 -12.57 -8.56
C LYS A 20 -3.93 -12.40 -7.16
N SER A 21 -3.22 -12.87 -6.13
CA SER A 21 -3.65 -12.76 -4.73
C SER A 21 -3.81 -11.30 -4.28
N ALA A 22 -2.88 -10.42 -4.65
CA ALA A 22 -2.99 -8.99 -4.33
C ALA A 22 -4.21 -8.35 -5.02
N LEU A 23 -4.49 -8.71 -6.28
CA LEU A 23 -5.67 -8.22 -6.98
C LEU A 23 -6.97 -8.67 -6.31
N ASP A 24 -7.04 -9.92 -5.86
CA ASP A 24 -8.25 -10.45 -5.25
C ASP A 24 -8.55 -9.73 -3.91
N LEU A 25 -7.52 -9.41 -3.13
CA LEU A 25 -7.64 -8.53 -1.95
C LEU A 25 -8.10 -7.11 -2.32
N LEU A 26 -7.51 -6.51 -3.36
CA LEU A 26 -7.91 -5.18 -3.83
C LEU A 26 -9.38 -5.13 -4.28
N ARG A 27 -9.90 -6.20 -4.88
CA ARG A 27 -11.31 -6.30 -5.28
C ARG A 27 -12.26 -6.41 -4.09
N ILE A 28 -11.89 -7.14 -3.05
CA ILE A 28 -12.65 -7.19 -1.80
C ILE A 28 -12.70 -5.78 -1.21
N TYR A 29 -11.54 -5.13 -1.08
CA TYR A 29 -11.43 -3.77 -0.57
C TYR A 29 -12.27 -2.78 -1.39
N TYR A 30 -12.18 -2.82 -2.73
CA TYR A 30 -12.90 -1.89 -3.60
C TYR A 30 -14.42 -2.01 -3.44
N ARG A 31 -14.95 -3.24 -3.35
CA ARG A 31 -16.39 -3.50 -3.13
C ARG A 31 -16.87 -3.07 -1.74
N GLN A 32 -15.99 -3.01 -0.75
CA GLN A 32 -16.36 -2.57 0.59
C GLN A 32 -16.34 -1.05 0.73
N TYR A 33 -15.28 -0.41 0.24
CA TYR A 33 -15.01 1.01 0.52
C TYR A 33 -15.36 1.96 -0.62
N HIS A 34 -15.60 1.46 -1.83
CA HIS A 34 -15.93 2.24 -3.02
C HIS A 34 -15.09 3.53 -3.17
N PRO A 35 -13.74 3.40 -3.18
CA PRO A 35 -12.87 4.56 -3.24
C PRO A 35 -13.11 5.37 -4.52
N LYS A 36 -13.12 6.71 -4.39
CA LYS A 36 -13.36 7.65 -5.49
C LYS A 36 -12.05 8.25 -6.01
N ASP A 37 -11.36 9.02 -5.18
CA ASP A 37 -10.20 9.81 -5.62
C ASP A 37 -8.87 9.06 -5.42
N TYR A 38 -8.73 8.40 -4.28
CA TYR A 38 -7.55 7.59 -3.95
C TYR A 38 -7.97 6.16 -3.63
N LEU A 39 -7.18 5.19 -4.10
CA LEU A 39 -7.40 3.78 -3.80
C LEU A 39 -7.40 3.54 -2.28
N PHE A 40 -6.43 4.12 -1.57
CA PHE A 40 -6.37 4.09 -0.10
C PHE A 40 -6.53 5.51 0.43
N GLN A 41 -7.63 5.75 1.14
CA GLN A 41 -7.97 7.04 1.73
C GLN A 41 -7.69 7.03 3.22
N ASN A 42 -7.39 8.19 3.79
CA ASN A 42 -7.39 8.34 5.24
C ASN A 42 -8.83 8.59 5.74
N PHE A 43 -9.03 8.57 7.07
CA PHE A 43 -10.35 8.78 7.68
C PHE A 43 -10.90 10.21 7.47
N SER A 44 -10.05 11.17 7.14
CA SER A 44 -10.50 12.50 6.73
C SER A 44 -10.94 12.49 5.27
N LYS A 45 -12.15 12.97 5.01
CA LYS A 45 -12.78 12.92 3.68
C LYS A 45 -11.83 13.42 2.58
N GLY A 46 -11.50 12.55 1.62
CA GLY A 46 -10.85 12.88 0.35
C GLY A 46 -9.32 12.97 0.37
N LYS A 47 -8.62 12.66 1.46
CA LYS A 47 -7.15 12.70 1.48
C LYS A 47 -6.52 11.31 1.30
N PRO A 48 -5.37 11.21 0.61
CA PRO A 48 -4.68 9.93 0.47
C PRO A 48 -4.17 9.43 1.82
N LEU A 49 -4.00 8.12 1.93
CA LEU A 49 -3.27 7.51 3.04
C LEU A 49 -1.83 8.07 3.07
N THR A 50 -1.39 8.50 4.25
CA THR A 50 -0.03 9.02 4.43
C THR A 50 0.98 7.89 4.62
N THR A 51 2.24 8.16 4.28
CA THR A 51 3.36 7.24 4.54
C THR A 51 3.49 6.89 6.02
N ARG A 52 3.30 7.88 6.91
CA ARG A 52 3.34 7.69 8.36
C ARG A 52 2.25 6.72 8.84
N ASN A 53 1.03 6.83 8.32
CA ASN A 53 -0.07 5.96 8.74
C ASN A 53 0.24 4.49 8.42
N ILE A 54 0.73 4.21 7.21
CA ILE A 54 1.06 2.83 6.83
C ILE A 54 2.27 2.30 7.59
N GLN A 55 3.27 3.16 7.89
CA GLN A 55 4.41 2.79 8.73
C GLN A 55 3.98 2.41 10.14
N ILE A 56 3.08 3.18 10.76
CA ILE A 56 2.54 2.88 12.10
C ILE A 56 1.79 1.55 12.07
N VAL A 57 0.86 1.36 11.13
CA VAL A 57 0.09 0.11 11.03
C VAL A 57 1.01 -1.08 10.83
N PHE A 58 2.00 -0.97 9.95
CA PHE A 58 2.98 -2.03 9.71
C PHE A 58 3.78 -2.34 10.98
N ARG A 59 4.32 -1.33 11.67
CA ARG A 59 5.10 -1.52 12.90
C ARG A 59 4.26 -2.17 13.99
N THR A 60 3.02 -1.71 14.23
CA THR A 60 2.13 -2.30 15.23
C THR A 60 1.85 -3.78 14.94
N LYS A 61 1.72 -4.17 13.67
CA LYS A 61 1.54 -5.58 13.30
C LYS A 61 2.82 -6.38 13.47
N CYS A 62 3.99 -5.82 13.15
CA CYS A 62 5.27 -6.45 13.42
C CYS A 62 5.49 -6.68 14.92
N ASP A 63 5.21 -5.68 15.76
CA ASP A 63 5.30 -5.79 17.22
C ASP A 63 4.40 -6.90 17.76
N LEU A 64 3.14 -6.93 17.33
CA LEU A 64 2.16 -7.93 17.74
C LEU A 64 2.59 -9.36 17.38
N LEU A 65 3.26 -9.52 16.23
CA LEU A 65 3.68 -10.82 15.69
C LEU A 65 5.12 -11.19 16.07
N GLY A 66 5.81 -10.38 16.87
CA GLY A 66 7.19 -10.64 17.30
C GLY A 66 8.26 -10.46 16.21
N PHE A 67 7.98 -9.68 15.16
CA PHE A 67 8.97 -9.41 14.11
C PHE A 67 10.09 -8.46 14.60
N PRO A 68 11.29 -8.56 14.00
CA PRO A 68 12.43 -7.69 14.32
C PRO A 68 12.09 -6.20 14.23
N LYS A 69 12.77 -5.36 15.02
CA LYS A 69 12.54 -3.91 15.05
C LYS A 69 12.93 -3.22 13.74
N GLU A 70 13.85 -3.84 13.01
CA GLU A 70 14.42 -3.43 11.73
C GLU A 70 13.49 -3.73 10.56
N ALA A 71 12.46 -4.56 10.76
CA ALA A 71 11.45 -4.81 9.75
C ALA A 71 10.68 -3.50 9.48
N THR A 72 10.79 -3.00 8.25
CA THR A 72 10.09 -1.81 7.77
C THR A 72 9.37 -2.11 6.46
N ILE A 73 8.52 -1.17 6.03
CA ILE A 73 7.92 -1.21 4.68
C ILE A 73 9.01 -1.23 3.60
N HIS A 74 10.16 -0.59 3.83
CA HIS A 74 11.25 -0.62 2.88
C HIS A 74 11.85 -2.03 2.76
N SER A 75 11.90 -2.78 3.86
CA SER A 75 12.29 -4.19 3.85
C SER A 75 11.38 -5.01 2.94
N LEU A 76 10.05 -4.78 2.93
CA LEU A 76 9.14 -5.45 1.98
C LEU A 76 9.48 -5.15 0.52
N ARG A 77 9.86 -3.90 0.22
CA ARG A 77 10.22 -3.51 -1.15
C ARG A 77 11.50 -4.21 -1.64
N HIS A 78 12.46 -4.45 -0.74
CA HIS A 78 13.70 -5.15 -1.08
C HIS A 78 13.52 -6.66 -1.26
N ASN A 79 12.46 -7.23 -0.68
CA ASN A 79 12.12 -8.66 -0.76
C ASN A 79 10.95 -8.93 -1.73
N PHE A 80 10.75 -8.06 -2.72
CA PHE A 80 9.65 -8.15 -3.70
C PHE A 80 9.97 -9.07 -4.87
#